data_AF-A0A8S4PF43-F1
#
_entry.id   AF-A0A8S4PF43-F1
#
_cell.length_a   1.000
_cell.length_b   1.000
_cell.length_c   1.000
_cell.angle_alpha   90.00
_cell.angle_beta   90.00
_cell.angle_gamma   90.00
#
_symmetry.space_group_name_H-M   'P 1'
#
loop_
_entity.id
_entity.type
_entity.pdbx_description
1 polymer ?
#
loop_
_entity_poly.entity_id
_entity_poly.type
_entity_poly.pdbx_seq_one_letter_code
_entity_poly.pdbx_strand_id
1 'polypeptide(L)'
;LFRTLRHLGLKKIKYLNYFVFSIFLNIDTMKSIRALTTLSRRAMSTQPLGQIPNNAKYKKLQELQKHFCRDDGKLVWQKMGTRDTMLFQGTMALTIFGVGLSLYKIFIMSFPQKSD
;
A
#
# COMPACT_ATOMS: atom_id res chain seq x y z
N LEU A 1 18.01 34.34 -60.89
CA LEU A 1 16.81 34.43 -60.00
C LEU A 1 16.53 33.14 -59.22
N PHE A 2 16.51 31.96 -59.86
CA PHE A 2 16.21 30.68 -59.18
C PHE A 2 17.28 30.24 -58.14
N ARG A 3 18.56 30.57 -58.40
CA ARG A 3 19.70 30.22 -57.53
C ARG A 3 19.72 31.00 -56.21
N THR A 4 19.29 32.28 -56.25
CA THR A 4 19.22 33.15 -55.06
C THR A 4 18.03 32.81 -54.18
N LEU A 5 16.89 32.43 -54.76
CA LEU A 5 15.72 31.92 -54.03
C LEU A 5 16.03 30.61 -53.27
N ARG A 6 16.81 29.70 -53.87
CA ARG A 6 17.26 28.46 -53.21
C ARG A 6 18.14 28.75 -51.98
N HIS A 7 19.06 29.71 -52.09
CA HIS A 7 19.93 30.09 -50.98
C HIS A 7 19.17 30.79 -49.84
N LEU A 8 18.15 31.59 -50.16
CA LEU A 8 17.28 32.22 -49.16
C LEU A 8 16.42 31.18 -48.43
N GLY A 9 15.86 30.20 -49.16
CA GLY A 9 15.12 29.09 -48.60
C GLY A 9 15.98 28.22 -47.67
N LEU A 10 17.22 27.91 -48.06
CA LEU A 10 18.17 27.16 -47.23
C LEU A 10 18.54 27.90 -45.95
N LYS A 11 18.74 29.23 -46.01
CA LYS A 11 18.96 30.03 -44.78
C LYS A 11 17.75 29.95 -43.86
N LYS A 12 16.53 30.15 -44.39
CA LYS A 12 15.29 30.08 -43.60
C LYS A 12 15.09 28.70 -42.95
N ILE A 13 15.41 27.62 -43.67
CA ILE A 13 15.37 26.24 -43.14
C ILE A 13 16.41 26.05 -42.02
N LYS A 14 17.63 26.59 -42.16
CA LYS A 14 18.63 26.54 -41.08
C LYS A 14 18.15 27.29 -39.85
N TYR A 15 17.66 28.54 -39.99
CA TYR A 15 17.11 29.30 -38.87
C TYR A 15 15.93 28.61 -38.20
N LEU A 16 15.06 27.96 -38.97
CA LEU A 16 13.93 27.20 -38.44
C LEU A 16 14.41 25.96 -37.65
N ASN A 17 15.43 25.25 -38.14
CA ASN A 17 16.03 24.13 -37.42
C ASN A 17 16.74 24.57 -36.13
N TYR A 18 17.49 25.68 -36.15
CA TYR A 18 18.08 26.25 -34.93
C TYR A 18 17.02 26.67 -33.91
N PHE A 19 15.90 27.21 -34.38
CA PHE A 19 14.78 27.61 -33.52
C PHE A 19 14.08 26.40 -32.88
N VAL A 20 13.75 25.38 -33.68
CA VAL A 20 13.12 24.14 -33.17
C VAL A 20 14.05 23.38 -32.22
N PHE A 21 15.35 23.31 -32.54
CA PHE A 21 16.37 22.70 -31.69
C PHE A 21 16.52 23.44 -30.35
N SER A 22 16.50 24.78 -30.37
CA SER A 22 16.53 25.61 -29.16
C SER A 22 15.30 25.38 -28.27
N ILE A 23 14.10 25.29 -28.85
CA ILE A 23 12.86 24.99 -28.09
C ILE A 23 12.94 23.61 -27.44
N PHE A 24 13.42 22.60 -28.18
CA PHE A 24 13.53 21.23 -27.68
C PHE A 24 14.48 21.15 -26.47
N LEU A 25 15.66 21.77 -26.54
CA LEU A 25 16.62 21.81 -25.44
C LEU A 25 16.06 22.50 -24.18
N ASN A 26 15.27 23.57 -24.36
CA ASN A 26 14.63 24.26 -23.23
C ASN A 26 13.55 23.39 -22.55
N ILE A 27 12.77 22.61 -23.32
CA ILE A 27 11.72 21.76 -22.78
C ILE A 27 12.31 20.64 -21.89
N ASP A 28 13.37 19.97 -22.34
CA ASP A 28 13.99 18.89 -21.56
C ASP A 28 14.68 19.43 -20.29
N THR A 29 15.31 20.60 -20.39
CA THR A 29 15.88 21.29 -19.23
C THR A 29 14.79 21.66 -18.20
N MET A 30 13.64 22.13 -18.66
CA MET A 30 12.50 22.46 -17.79
C MET A 30 11.87 21.22 -17.14
N LYS A 31 11.82 20.07 -17.81
CA LYS A 31 11.35 18.81 -17.21
C LYS A 31 12.27 18.35 -16.08
N SER A 32 13.58 18.39 -16.30
CA SER A 32 14.59 18.03 -15.29
C SER A 32 14.53 18.98 -14.08
N ILE A 33 14.44 20.29 -14.32
CA ILE A 33 14.27 21.29 -13.25
C ILE A 33 12.98 21.03 -12.45
N ARG A 34 11.86 20.72 -13.11
CA ARG A 34 10.60 20.40 -12.41
C ARG A 34 10.69 19.12 -11.60
N ALA A 35 11.37 18.09 -12.12
CA ALA A 35 11.62 16.84 -11.40
C ALA A 35 12.48 17.10 -10.16
N LEU A 36 13.60 17.84 -10.31
CA LEU A 36 14.46 18.27 -9.22
C LEU A 36 13.73 19.15 -8.21
N THR A 37 12.86 20.07 -8.65
CA THR A 37 12.05 20.93 -7.77
C THR A 37 10.99 20.13 -7.01
N THR A 38 10.49 19.04 -7.59
CA THR A 38 9.52 18.15 -6.93
C THR A 38 10.21 17.25 -5.92
N LEU A 39 11.39 16.73 -6.27
CA LEU A 39 12.25 15.97 -5.35
C LEU A 39 12.79 16.84 -4.22
N SER A 40 13.22 18.07 -4.52
CA SER A 40 13.69 19.03 -3.52
C SER A 40 12.56 19.49 -2.61
N ARG A 41 11.34 19.70 -3.11
CA ARG A 41 10.18 19.96 -2.25
C ARG A 41 9.83 18.78 -1.35
N ARG A 42 10.01 17.54 -1.80
CA ARG A 42 9.88 16.34 -0.93
C ARG A 42 11.03 16.22 0.07
N ALA A 43 12.25 16.59 -0.31
CA ALA A 43 13.41 16.60 0.58
C ALA A 43 13.38 17.76 1.60
N MET A 44 12.82 18.92 1.24
CA MET A 44 12.63 20.10 2.10
C MET A 44 11.31 20.07 2.87
N SER A 45 10.37 19.19 2.52
CA SER A 45 9.29 18.77 3.41
C SER A 45 9.89 17.84 4.47
N THR A 46 10.77 18.44 5.28
CA THR A 46 11.32 17.84 6.47
C THR A 46 10.24 17.89 7.53
N GLN A 47 9.22 17.03 7.42
CA GLN A 47 8.80 16.40 8.66
C GLN A 47 10.07 15.75 9.21
N PRO A 48 10.49 16.02 10.45
CA PRO A 48 11.70 15.42 10.98
C PRO A 48 11.57 13.90 10.84
N LEU A 49 12.33 13.33 9.90
CA LEU A 49 12.50 11.89 9.75
C LEU A 49 13.04 11.38 11.09
N GLY A 50 12.15 10.85 11.94
CA GLY A 50 12.52 10.26 13.22
C GLY A 50 12.04 10.95 14.49
N GLN A 51 11.27 12.06 14.47
CA GLN A 51 10.56 12.46 15.69
C GLN A 51 9.27 11.66 15.82
N ILE A 52 9.41 10.44 16.36
CA ILE A 52 8.26 9.70 16.85
C ILE A 52 7.68 10.52 18.01
N PRO A 53 6.43 11.01 17.92
CA PRO A 53 5.86 11.80 18.99
C PRO A 53 5.86 10.96 20.27
N ASN A 54 6.40 11.51 21.38
CA ASN A 54 6.50 10.86 22.68
C ASN A 54 5.13 10.81 23.40
N ASN A 55 4.11 10.43 22.65
CA ASN A 55 2.77 10.22 23.11
C ASN A 55 2.64 8.76 23.53
N ALA A 56 2.03 8.49 24.68
CA ALA A 56 1.86 7.13 25.20
C ALA A 56 1.18 6.18 24.19
N LYS A 57 0.28 6.69 23.34
CA LYS A 57 -0.38 5.92 22.27
C LYS A 57 0.59 5.47 21.18
N TYR A 58 1.54 6.32 20.78
CA TYR A 58 2.50 6.01 19.72
C TYR A 58 3.54 4.99 20.17
N LYS A 59 3.97 5.03 21.45
CA LYS A 59 4.84 4.00 22.04
C LYS A 59 4.19 2.61 21.99
N LYS A 60 2.93 2.51 22.42
CA LYS A 60 2.16 1.25 22.34
C LYS A 60 2.02 0.75 20.91
N LEU A 61 1.78 1.66 19.95
CA LEU A 61 1.70 1.30 18.54
C LEU A 61 3.03 0.74 18.03
N GLN A 62 4.16 1.38 18.37
CA GLN A 62 5.48 0.95 17.96
C GLN A 62 5.87 -0.41 18.57
N GLU A 63 5.53 -0.64 19.84
CA GLU A 63 5.68 -1.96 20.49
C GLU A 63 4.86 -3.03 19.78
N LEU A 64 3.62 -2.70 19.40
CA LEU A 64 2.74 -3.62 18.68
C LEU A 64 3.27 -3.91 17.26
N GLN A 65 3.74 -2.89 16.54
CA GLN A 65 4.39 -3.03 15.23
C GLN A 65 5.63 -3.94 15.33
N LYS A 66 6.47 -3.73 16.36
CA LYS A 66 7.64 -4.58 16.61
C LYS A 66 7.24 -6.03 16.89
N HIS A 67 6.15 -6.24 17.62
CA HIS A 67 5.63 -7.57 17.91
C HIS A 67 5.09 -8.28 16.66
N PHE A 68 4.32 -7.59 15.81
CA PHE A 68 3.77 -8.15 14.58
C PHE A 68 4.82 -8.35 13.48
N CYS A 69 5.89 -7.55 13.44
CA CYS A 69 6.98 -7.70 12.49
C CYS A 69 8.08 -8.66 12.96
N ARG A 70 7.98 -9.26 14.15
CA ARG A 70 8.95 -10.28 14.57
C ARG A 70 8.81 -11.53 13.70
N ASP A 71 9.92 -12.04 13.18
CA ASP A 71 9.98 -13.21 12.29
C ASP A 71 9.87 -14.53 13.07
N ASP A 72 8.73 -14.76 13.71
CA ASP A 72 8.47 -15.96 14.53
C ASP A 72 7.84 -17.12 13.75
N GLY A 73 7.62 -16.97 12.45
CA GLY A 73 6.93 -17.97 11.61
C GLY A 73 5.45 -18.19 11.95
N LYS A 74 4.89 -17.48 12.93
CA LYS A 74 3.49 -17.59 13.37
C LYS A 74 2.55 -16.82 12.44
N LEU A 75 1.41 -17.43 12.15
CA LEU A 75 0.32 -16.80 11.40
C LEU A 75 -0.26 -15.61 12.16
N VAL A 76 -0.83 -14.64 11.43
CA VAL A 76 -1.28 -13.36 12.02
C VAL A 76 -2.33 -13.55 13.14
N TRP A 77 -3.19 -14.57 13.03
CA TRP A 77 -4.24 -14.89 14.00
C TRP A 77 -3.74 -15.61 15.26
N GLN A 78 -2.50 -16.12 15.27
CA GLN A 78 -1.83 -16.69 16.44
C GLN A 78 -0.78 -15.74 17.02
N LYS A 79 -0.59 -14.58 16.38
CA LYS A 79 0.57 -13.73 16.64
C LYS A 79 0.55 -13.16 18.04
N MET A 80 -0.63 -12.90 18.64
CA MET A 80 -0.74 -12.39 20.00
C MET A 80 -0.58 -13.47 21.09
N GLY A 81 -0.28 -14.71 20.69
CA GLY A 81 0.19 -15.76 21.59
C GLY A 81 -0.91 -16.62 22.21
N THR A 82 -0.79 -16.88 23.52
CA THR A 82 -1.64 -17.84 24.25
C THR A 82 -3.10 -17.42 24.31
N ARG A 83 -3.38 -16.11 24.37
CA ARG A 83 -4.75 -15.58 24.41
C ARG A 83 -5.53 -15.94 23.14
N ASP A 84 -4.92 -15.75 21.97
CA ASP A 84 -5.57 -16.06 20.70
C ASP A 84 -5.83 -17.56 20.57
N THR A 85 -4.89 -18.38 21.07
CA THR A 85 -5.01 -19.84 21.03
C THR A 85 -6.13 -20.35 21.94
N MET A 86 -6.22 -19.83 23.17
CA MET A 86 -7.29 -20.20 24.11
C MET A 86 -8.66 -19.78 23.58
N LEU A 87 -8.75 -18.58 22.99
CA LEU A 87 -10.00 -18.10 22.39
C LEU A 87 -10.42 -18.99 21.21
N PHE A 88 -9.49 -19.33 20.32
CA PHE A 88 -9.75 -20.22 19.20
C PHE A 88 -10.21 -21.60 19.66
N GLN A 89 -9.52 -22.20 20.64
CA GLN A 89 -9.88 -23.51 21.20
C GLN A 89 -11.26 -23.47 21.85
N GLY A 90 -11.57 -22.43 22.62
CA GLY A 90 -12.88 -22.24 23.25
C GLY A 90 -14.00 -22.11 22.22
N THR A 91 -13.82 -21.30 21.18
CA THR A 91 -14.80 -21.16 20.10
C THR A 91 -14.99 -22.49 19.36
N MET A 92 -13.90 -23.19 19.04
CA MET A 92 -13.97 -24.48 18.35
C MET A 92 -14.74 -25.52 19.17
N ALA A 93 -14.43 -25.63 20.47
CA ALA A 93 -15.14 -26.53 21.38
C ALA A 93 -16.64 -26.18 21.47
N LEU A 94 -16.98 -24.90 21.59
CA LEU A 94 -18.36 -24.43 21.63
C LEU A 94 -19.12 -24.76 20.34
N THR A 95 -18.50 -24.55 19.18
CA THR A 95 -19.12 -24.86 17.89
C THR A 95 -19.34 -26.35 17.70
N ILE A 96 -18.35 -27.18 18.03
CA ILE A 96 -18.49 -28.65 17.94
C ILE A 96 -19.61 -29.14 18.87
N PHE A 97 -19.65 -28.61 20.10
CA PHE A 97 -20.70 -28.95 21.06
C PHE A 97 -22.08 -28.50 20.57
N GLY A 98 -22.20 -27.25 20.09
CA GLY A 98 -23.44 -26.72 19.55
C GLY A 98 -23.97 -27.53 18.37
N VAL A 99 -23.11 -27.86 17.41
CA VAL A 99 -23.44 -28.71 16.26
C VAL A 99 -23.88 -30.10 16.72
N GLY A 100 -23.16 -30.71 17.66
CA GLY A 100 -23.53 -32.02 18.22
C GLY A 100 -24.92 -32.02 18.87
N LEU A 101 -25.22 -31.01 19.67
CA LEU A 101 -26.56 -30.85 20.26
C LEU A 101 -27.63 -30.60 19.21
N SER A 102 -27.36 -29.78 18.20
CA SER A 102 -28.31 -29.53 17.10
C SER A 102 -28.61 -30.82 16.32
N LEU A 103 -27.60 -31.60 15.99
CA LEU A 103 -27.79 -32.89 15.31
C LEU A 103 -28.55 -33.89 16.16
N TYR A 104 -28.25 -33.96 17.46
CA TYR A 104 -29.01 -34.79 18.41
C TYR A 104 -30.49 -34.37 18.44
N LYS A 105 -30.78 -33.07 18.50
CA LYS A 105 -32.14 -32.54 18.48
C LYS A 105 -32.88 -32.84 17.16
N ILE A 106 -32.21 -32.64 16.02
CA ILE A 106 -32.78 -32.97 14.71
C ILE A 106 -33.09 -34.47 14.63
N PHE A 107 -32.20 -35.33 15.10
CA PHE A 107 -32.40 -36.78 15.10
C PHE A 107 -33.63 -37.20 15.91
N ILE A 108 -33.77 -36.72 17.15
CA ILE A 108 -34.92 -37.07 18.00
C ILE A 108 -36.24 -36.46 17.50
N MET A 109 -36.19 -35.36 16.73
CA MET A 109 -37.37 -34.76 16.10
C MET A 109 -37.74 -35.44 14.77
N SER A 110 -36.78 -36.07 14.09
CA SER A 110 -37.02 -36.75 12.82
C SER A 110 -37.86 -38.03 13.00
N PHE A 111 -37.84 -38.63 14.18
CA PHE A 111 -38.66 -39.79 14.51
C PHE A 111 -39.81 -39.37 15.43
N PRO A 112 -41.06 -39.78 15.13
CA PRO A 112 -42.18 -39.50 16.00
C PRO A 112 -41.97 -40.20 17.34
N GLN A 113 -41.89 -39.40 18.41
CA GLN A 113 -41.85 -39.94 19.76
C GLN A 113 -43.25 -40.36 20.15
N LYS A 114 -43.40 -41.58 20.68
CA LYS A 114 -44.67 -42.02 21.25
C LYS A 114 -44.94 -41.15 22.48
N SER A 115 -45.99 -40.35 22.44
CA SER A 115 -46.57 -39.73 23.62
C SER A 115 -47.24 -40.83 24.46
N ASP A 116 -46.89 -40.92 25.74
CA ASP A 116 -47.73 -41.61 26.74
C ASP A 116 -49.09 -40.91 26.86
#